data_AF-A0AAD5WU91-F1
#
_entry.id   AF-A0AAD5WU91-F1
#
_cell.length_a   1.000
_cell.length_b   1.000
_cell.length_c   1.000
_cell.angle_alpha   90.00
_cell.angle_beta   90.00
_cell.angle_gamma   90.00
#
_symmetry.space_group_name_H-M   'P 1'
#
loop_
_entity.id
_entity.type
_entity.pdbx_description
1 polymer ?
#
loop_
_entity_poly.entity_id
_entity_poly.type
_entity_poly.pdbx_seq_one_letter_code
_entity_poly.pdbx_strand_id
1 'polypeptide(L)'
;MHANPSRSFPVAYPKARDQNIVLVNLILRFYKVSLLSLCIKISAKMPKPKVNWWLWTKAIVAGLGVAVGGPMLVWKVTPTEEEMFQRFSPELQKKSLEGRYDKQKQFDDYVEKLKEYSKSDKNIWIVMAEEDKREKKEKRRQARLTREAKEKMRQEIRREAGVSLES
;
A
#
# COMPACT_ATOMS: atom_id res chain seq x y z
N MET A 1 -13.70 4.92 -18.19
CA MET A 1 -12.38 4.28 -18.31
C MET A 1 -11.94 4.40 -19.76
N HIS A 2 -11.09 5.39 -20.08
CA HIS A 2 -10.60 5.60 -21.43
C HIS A 2 -9.34 4.75 -21.66
N ALA A 3 -9.46 3.70 -22.47
CA ALA A 3 -8.31 3.04 -23.09
C ALA A 3 -7.64 4.01 -24.07
N ASN A 4 -6.31 4.07 -24.09
CA ASN A 4 -5.54 4.80 -25.10
C ASN A 4 -4.94 3.78 -26.08
N PRO A 5 -5.50 3.62 -27.30
CA PRO A 5 -5.07 2.62 -28.27
C PRO A 5 -4.44 3.31 -29.49
N SER A 6 -3.26 3.93 -29.38
CA SER A 6 -2.56 4.41 -30.57
C SER A 6 -1.07 4.69 -30.34
N ARG A 7 -0.23 3.65 -30.43
CA ARG A 7 1.14 3.77 -30.94
C ARG A 7 1.55 2.48 -31.65
N SER A 8 1.01 2.29 -32.85
CA SER A 8 1.53 1.36 -33.84
C SER A 8 2.02 2.19 -35.03
N PHE A 9 3.33 2.39 -35.12
CA PHE A 9 3.96 2.96 -36.31
C PHE A 9 4.28 1.82 -37.30
N PRO A 10 3.69 1.78 -38.51
CA PRO A 10 4.10 0.83 -39.53
C PRO A 10 5.32 1.39 -40.27
N VAL A 11 6.49 0.81 -40.01
CA VAL A 11 7.70 1.08 -40.81
C VAL A 11 7.71 0.11 -41.99
N ALA A 12 7.34 0.60 -43.17
CA ALA A 12 7.48 -0.13 -44.42
C ALA A 12 8.96 -0.14 -44.84
N TYR A 13 9.57 -1.33 -44.97
CA TYR A 13 10.92 -1.49 -45.50
C TYR A 13 10.89 -1.95 -46.96
N PRO A 14 11.75 -1.40 -47.83
CA PRO A 14 11.81 -1.75 -49.24
C PRO A 14 12.36 -3.18 -49.45
N LYS A 15 11.64 -3.95 -50.26
CA LYS A 15 11.94 -5.34 -50.64
C LYS A 15 12.95 -5.38 -51.78
N ALA A 16 14.23 -5.25 -51.44
CA ALA A 16 15.32 -5.33 -52.41
C ALA A 16 16.58 -5.97 -51.78
N ARG A 17 16.50 -7.23 -51.34
CA ARG A 17 17.69 -8.00 -50.91
C ARG A 17 17.51 -9.53 -50.86
N ASP A 18 16.50 -10.08 -51.53
CA ASP A 18 16.03 -11.45 -51.23
C ASP A 18 17.04 -12.58 -51.53
N GLN A 19 17.92 -12.45 -52.53
CA GLN A 19 18.95 -13.47 -52.83
C GLN A 19 20.07 -13.56 -51.77
N ASN A 20 20.58 -12.43 -51.28
CA ASN A 20 21.57 -12.41 -50.20
C ASN A 20 20.96 -12.72 -48.83
N ILE A 21 19.68 -12.39 -48.61
CA ILE A 21 18.97 -12.70 -47.36
C ILE A 21 18.79 -14.21 -47.19
N VAL A 22 18.49 -14.96 -48.25
CA VAL A 22 18.38 -16.42 -48.17
C VAL A 22 19.73 -17.05 -47.84
N LEU A 23 20.81 -16.57 -48.46
CA LEU A 23 22.17 -17.09 -48.20
C LEU A 23 22.64 -16.74 -46.78
N VAL A 24 22.44 -15.50 -46.33
CA VAL A 24 22.77 -15.06 -44.96
C VAL A 24 21.91 -15.80 -43.93
N ASN A 25 20.62 -16.05 -44.20
CA ASN A 25 19.78 -16.83 -43.30
C ASN A 25 20.17 -18.31 -43.25
N LEU A 26 20.63 -18.88 -44.37
CA LEU A 26 21.15 -20.25 -44.39
C LEU A 26 22.43 -20.35 -43.56
N ILE A 27 23.38 -19.43 -43.77
CA ILE A 27 24.63 -19.36 -43.00
C ILE A 27 24.33 -19.11 -41.51
N LEU A 28 23.46 -18.16 -41.17
CA LEU A 28 23.04 -17.90 -39.80
C LEU A 28 22.33 -19.10 -39.17
N ARG A 29 21.53 -19.87 -39.93
CA ARG A 29 20.92 -21.11 -39.43
C ARG A 29 21.98 -22.19 -39.16
N PHE A 30 22.97 -22.35 -40.03
CA PHE A 30 24.09 -23.28 -39.81
C PHE A 30 24.91 -22.89 -38.58
N TYR A 31 25.28 -21.61 -38.46
CA TYR A 31 25.98 -21.11 -37.26
C TYR A 31 25.11 -21.26 -36.01
N LYS A 32 23.80 -20.99 -36.08
CA LYS A 32 22.88 -21.13 -34.94
C LYS A 32 22.70 -22.58 -34.50
N VAL A 33 22.63 -23.54 -35.42
CA VAL A 33 22.57 -24.98 -35.09
C VAL A 33 23.90 -25.45 -34.51
N SER A 34 25.03 -24.99 -35.05
CA SER A 34 26.37 -25.29 -34.53
C SER A 34 26.58 -24.70 -33.13
N LEU A 35 26.23 -23.43 -32.92
CA LEU A 35 26.25 -22.77 -31.61
C LEU A 35 25.27 -23.42 -30.63
N LEU A 36 24.08 -23.81 -31.07
CA LEU A 36 23.12 -24.50 -30.21
C LEU A 36 23.66 -25.88 -29.78
N SER A 37 24.26 -26.62 -30.70
CA SER A 37 24.90 -27.91 -30.38
C SER A 37 26.10 -27.75 -29.45
N LEU A 38 26.91 -26.70 -29.65
CA LEU A 38 28.02 -26.35 -28.76
C LEU A 38 27.51 -25.96 -27.37
N CYS A 39 26.47 -25.12 -27.26
CA CYS A 39 25.83 -24.76 -26.01
C CYS A 39 25.22 -25.96 -25.27
N ILE A 40 24.61 -26.91 -25.99
CA ILE A 40 24.07 -28.14 -25.39
C ILE A 40 25.21 -29.01 -24.85
N LYS A 41 26.32 -29.16 -25.58
CA LYS A 41 27.50 -29.90 -25.10
C LYS A 41 28.18 -29.24 -23.90
N ILE A 42 28.23 -27.90 -23.85
CA ILE A 42 28.74 -27.14 -22.70
C ILE A 42 27.81 -27.31 -21.49
N SER A 43 26.49 -27.22 -21.68
CA SER A 43 25.51 -27.39 -20.60
C SER A 43 25.52 -28.81 -20.00
N ALA A 44 25.72 -29.85 -20.83
CA ALA A 44 25.82 -31.24 -20.36
C ALA A 44 27.05 -31.54 -19.50
N LYS A 45 28.07 -30.67 -19.51
CA LYS A 45 29.30 -30.80 -18.73
C LYS A 45 29.30 -30.00 -17.41
N MET A 46 28.14 -29.52 -16.96
CA MET A 46 28.05 -28.91 -15.63
C MET A 46 27.88 -29.99 -14.54
N PRO A 47 28.74 -30.02 -13.51
CA PRO A 47 28.56 -30.92 -12.39
C PRO A 47 27.24 -30.59 -11.67
N LYS A 48 26.40 -31.61 -11.45
CA LYS A 48 25.15 -31.45 -10.70
C LYS A 48 25.47 -30.88 -9.33
N PRO A 49 24.84 -29.75 -8.91
CA PRO A 49 25.13 -29.17 -7.61
C PRO A 49 24.76 -30.20 -6.54
N LYS A 50 25.75 -30.57 -5.73
CA LYS A 50 25.55 -31.48 -4.59
C LYS A 50 24.84 -30.66 -3.51
N VAL A 51 23.55 -30.91 -3.32
CA VAL A 51 22.77 -30.21 -2.30
C VAL A 51 23.18 -30.76 -0.94
N ASN A 52 23.85 -29.93 -0.15
CA ASN A 52 24.23 -30.25 1.21
C ASN A 52 23.00 -30.16 2.12
N TRP A 53 22.25 -31.25 2.24
CA TRP A 53 21.06 -31.37 3.12
C TRP A 53 21.32 -30.93 4.57
N TRP A 54 22.55 -31.13 5.06
CA TRP A 54 23.00 -30.66 6.36
C TRP A 54 23.01 -29.13 6.49
N LEU A 55 23.44 -28.42 5.44
CA LEU A 55 23.45 -26.95 5.41
C LEU A 55 22.01 -26.41 5.47
N TRP A 56 21.12 -27.00 4.68
CA TRP A 56 19.70 -26.61 4.64
C TRP A 56 18.99 -26.86 5.97
N THR A 57 19.31 -27.97 6.64
CA THR A 57 18.77 -28.25 7.98
C THR A 57 19.21 -27.17 8.98
N LYS A 58 20.50 -26.80 8.99
CA LYS A 58 20.99 -25.69 9.83
C LYS A 58 20.33 -24.36 9.49
N ALA A 59 20.15 -24.07 8.21
CA ALA A 59 19.51 -22.85 7.75
C ALA A 59 18.04 -22.75 8.23
N ILE A 60 17.29 -23.86 8.16
CA ILE A 60 15.89 -23.91 8.64
C ILE A 60 15.84 -23.76 10.16
N VAL A 61 16.70 -24.48 10.90
CA VAL A 61 16.74 -24.37 12.37
C VAL A 61 17.10 -22.95 12.81
N ALA A 62 18.10 -22.34 12.17
CA ALA A 62 18.46 -20.95 12.44
C ALA A 62 17.32 -19.98 12.08
N GLY A 63 16.68 -20.16 10.92
CA GLY A 63 15.54 -19.35 10.49
C GLY A 63 14.36 -19.42 11.46
N LEU A 64 14.00 -20.62 11.92
CA LEU A 64 12.95 -20.81 12.92
C LEU A 64 13.34 -20.22 14.27
N GLY A 65 14.61 -20.38 14.67
CA GLY A 65 15.16 -19.79 15.88
C GLY A 65 15.06 -18.27 15.88
N VAL A 66 15.28 -17.60 14.75
CA VAL A 66 15.09 -16.14 14.63
C VAL A 66 13.61 -15.77 14.58
N ALA A 67 12.78 -16.53 13.85
CA ALA A 67 11.35 -16.25 13.73
C ALA A 67 10.59 -16.36 15.05
N VAL A 68 10.95 -17.31 15.92
CA VAL A 68 10.37 -17.49 17.26
C VAL A 68 11.15 -16.69 18.31
N GLY A 69 12.48 -16.68 18.20
CA GLY A 69 13.37 -15.99 19.14
C GLY A 69 13.23 -14.48 19.08
N GLY A 70 12.92 -13.89 17.92
CA GLY A 70 12.65 -12.45 17.79
C GLY A 70 11.47 -12.01 18.67
N PRO A 71 10.24 -12.51 18.44
CA PRO A 71 9.09 -12.20 19.28
C PRO A 71 9.31 -12.54 20.75
N MET A 72 9.94 -13.68 21.05
CA MET A 72 10.19 -14.07 22.44
C MET A 72 11.19 -13.15 23.15
N LEU A 73 12.24 -12.69 22.46
CA LEU A 73 13.19 -11.73 23.00
C LEU A 73 12.53 -10.38 23.24
N VAL A 74 11.67 -9.93 22.31
CA VAL A 74 10.89 -8.70 22.48
C VAL A 74 10.03 -8.81 23.73
N TRP A 75 9.21 -9.86 23.87
CA TRP A 75 8.37 -10.05 25.05
C TRP A 75 9.14 -10.11 26.37
N LYS A 76 10.37 -10.62 26.36
CA LYS A 76 11.22 -10.68 27.56
C LYS A 76 11.79 -9.31 27.95
N VAL A 77 12.14 -8.48 26.96
CA VAL A 77 12.82 -7.19 27.19
C VAL A 77 11.82 -6.04 27.35
N THR A 78 10.70 -6.09 26.64
CA THR A 78 9.66 -5.07 26.76
C THR A 78 8.97 -5.21 28.12
N PRO A 79 9.00 -4.17 28.98
CA PRO A 79 8.25 -4.18 30.23
C PRO A 79 6.75 -4.35 29.94
N THR A 80 6.05 -5.07 30.82
CA THR A 80 4.62 -5.35 30.67
C THR A 80 3.79 -4.06 30.77
N GLU A 81 2.56 -4.09 30.22
CA GLU A 81 1.70 -2.91 30.19
C GLU A 81 1.41 -2.32 31.58
N GLU A 82 1.37 -3.16 32.61
CA GLU A 82 1.11 -2.75 34.00
C GLU A 82 2.29 -1.98 34.60
N GLU A 83 3.53 -2.41 34.36
CA GLU A 83 4.74 -1.69 34.79
C GLU A 83 4.91 -0.39 33.99
N MET A 84 4.56 -0.39 32.71
CA MET A 84 4.48 0.84 31.90
C MET A 84 3.42 1.79 32.46
N PHE A 85 2.26 1.27 32.85
CA PHE A 85 1.16 2.07 33.38
C PHE A 85 1.53 2.77 34.68
N GLN A 86 2.21 2.07 35.58
CA GLN A 86 2.67 2.63 36.86
C GLN A 86 3.71 3.75 36.71
N ARG A 87 4.49 3.75 35.61
CA ARG A 87 5.48 4.80 35.31
C ARG A 87 4.87 6.06 34.70
N PHE A 88 3.62 6.01 34.22
CA PHE A 88 2.93 7.19 33.70
C PHE A 88 2.42 8.10 34.83
N SER A 89 2.33 9.40 34.56
CA SER A 89 1.67 10.36 35.45
C SER A 89 0.17 10.04 35.60
N PRO A 90 -0.47 10.39 36.74
CA PRO A 90 -1.86 10.03 37.01
C PRO A 90 -2.87 10.59 35.99
N GLU A 91 -2.52 11.68 35.29
CA GLU A 91 -3.34 12.24 34.20
C GLU A 91 -3.32 11.36 32.94
N LEU A 92 -2.14 10.86 32.55
CA LEU A 92 -1.97 10.00 31.38
C LEU A 92 -2.58 8.62 31.59
N GLN A 93 -2.57 8.12 32.82
CA GLN A 93 -3.25 6.89 33.21
C GLN A 93 -4.76 6.98 32.96
N LYS A 94 -5.40 8.07 33.41
CA LYS A 94 -6.83 8.32 33.18
C LYS A 94 -7.16 8.42 31.68
N LYS A 95 -6.38 9.21 30.95
CA LYS A 95 -6.54 9.36 29.49
C LYS A 95 -6.39 8.05 28.73
N SER A 96 -5.49 7.18 29.18
CA SER A 96 -5.29 5.88 28.55
C SER A 96 -6.44 4.93 28.84
N LEU A 97 -7.00 4.96 30.05
CA LEU A 97 -8.19 4.18 30.44
C LEU A 97 -9.43 4.62 29.67
N GLU A 98 -9.68 5.92 29.57
CA GLU A 98 -10.79 6.50 28.83
C GLU A 98 -10.67 6.23 27.32
N GLY A 99 -9.45 6.33 26.78
CA GLY A 99 -9.21 6.17 25.34
C GLY A 99 -9.19 4.73 24.82
N ARG A 100 -9.19 3.69 25.67
CA ARG A 100 -9.06 2.29 25.19
C ARG A 100 -10.18 1.90 24.24
N TYR A 101 -11.42 2.22 24.62
CA TYR A 101 -12.60 1.89 23.83
C TYR A 101 -12.60 2.64 22.50
N ASP A 102 -12.31 3.95 22.54
CA ASP A 102 -12.25 4.78 21.33
C ASP A 102 -11.16 4.33 20.38
N LYS A 103 -9.99 3.89 20.89
CA LYS A 103 -8.89 3.38 20.07
C LYS A 103 -9.24 2.05 19.41
N GLN A 104 -9.87 1.13 20.13
CA GLN A 104 -10.33 -0.15 19.56
C GLN A 104 -11.38 0.10 18.47
N LYS A 105 -12.37 0.94 18.76
CA LYS A 105 -13.40 1.30 17.78
C LYS A 105 -12.82 1.97 16.54
N GLN A 106 -11.92 2.95 16.70
CA GLN A 106 -11.24 3.59 15.56
C GLN A 106 -10.45 2.60 14.72
N PHE A 107 -9.84 1.59 15.34
CA PHE A 107 -9.12 0.55 14.64
C PHE A 107 -10.06 -0.35 13.84
N ASP A 108 -11.16 -0.81 14.45
CA ASP A 108 -12.17 -1.62 13.79
C ASP A 108 -12.80 -0.87 12.61
N ASP A 109 -13.20 0.39 12.82
CA ASP A 109 -13.74 1.28 11.78
C ASP A 109 -12.74 1.48 10.62
N TYR A 110 -11.44 1.59 10.93
CA TYR A 110 -10.39 1.73 9.93
C TYR A 110 -10.24 0.46 9.09
N VAL A 111 -10.23 -0.71 9.73
CA VAL A 111 -10.15 -2.00 9.04
C VAL A 111 -11.38 -2.24 8.18
N GLU A 112 -12.56 -1.84 8.65
CA GLU A 112 -13.80 -1.90 7.88
C GLU A 112 -13.74 -1.05 6.60
N LYS A 113 -13.28 0.20 6.70
CA LYS A 113 -13.06 1.06 5.52
C LYS A 113 -12.04 0.47 4.55
N LEU A 114 -10.95 -0.13 5.05
CA LEU A 114 -9.98 -0.80 4.18
C LEU A 114 -10.59 -2.00 3.44
N LYS A 115 -11.43 -2.79 4.11
CA LYS A 115 -12.18 -3.89 3.48
C LYS A 115 -13.12 -3.36 2.41
N GLU A 116 -13.77 -2.21 2.63
CA GLU A 116 -14.63 -1.57 1.65
C GLU A 116 -13.84 -1.06 0.43
N TYR A 117 -12.72 -0.37 0.65
CA TYR A 117 -11.86 0.16 -0.43
C TYR A 117 -11.21 -0.95 -1.26
N SER A 118 -10.87 -2.07 -0.64
CA SER A 118 -10.32 -3.26 -1.31
C SER A 118 -11.28 -3.88 -2.32
N LYS A 119 -12.60 -3.69 -2.16
CA LYS A 119 -13.61 -4.19 -3.12
C LYS A 119 -13.63 -3.40 -4.43
N SER A 120 -12.97 -2.24 -4.49
CA SER A 120 -12.92 -1.42 -5.70
C SER A 120 -11.69 -1.73 -6.55
N ASP A 121 -11.83 -1.74 -7.87
CA ASP A 121 -10.72 -1.93 -8.80
C ASP A 121 -9.73 -0.75 -8.83
N LYS A 122 -10.05 0.34 -8.11
CA LYS A 122 -9.17 1.50 -7.95
C LYS A 122 -8.16 1.20 -6.85
N ASN A 123 -6.94 1.71 -6.98
CA ASN A 123 -5.98 1.58 -5.90
C ASN A 123 -6.48 2.30 -4.61
N ILE A 124 -6.16 1.73 -3.45
CA ILE A 124 -6.66 2.20 -2.14
C ILE A 124 -6.32 3.68 -1.90
N TRP A 125 -5.14 4.12 -2.36
CA TRP A 125 -4.66 5.50 -2.19
C TRP A 125 -5.50 6.53 -2.94
N ILE A 126 -5.98 6.22 -4.16
CA ILE A 126 -6.87 7.11 -4.92
C ILE A 126 -8.24 7.18 -4.26
N VAL A 127 -8.79 6.04 -3.81
CA VAL A 127 -10.11 5.99 -3.15
C VAL A 127 -10.10 6.77 -1.83
N MET A 128 -9.06 6.59 -1.01
CA MET A 128 -8.87 7.36 0.23
C MET A 128 -8.77 8.86 -0.04
N ALA A 129 -8.02 9.27 -1.07
CA ALA A 129 -7.89 10.68 -1.44
C ALA A 129 -9.18 11.28 -2.02
N GLU A 130 -9.99 10.48 -2.74
CA GLU A 130 -11.32 10.88 -3.20
C GLU A 130 -12.27 11.08 -2.01
N GLU A 131 -12.28 10.15 -1.05
CA GLU A 131 -13.18 10.22 0.10
C GLU A 131 -12.79 11.33 1.08
N ASP A 132 -11.50 11.55 1.35
CA ASP A 132 -11.04 12.71 2.15
C ASP A 132 -11.42 14.05 1.49
N LYS A 133 -11.36 14.14 0.15
CA LYS A 133 -11.85 15.31 -0.58
C LYS A 133 -13.36 15.49 -0.45
N ARG A 134 -14.14 14.40 -0.49
CA ARG A 134 -15.59 14.44 -0.29
C ARG A 134 -15.95 14.85 1.13
N GLU A 135 -15.32 14.26 2.13
CA GLU A 135 -15.52 14.56 3.54
C GLU A 135 -15.15 16.02 3.86
N LYS A 136 -14.04 16.53 3.33
CA LYS A 136 -13.65 17.95 3.47
C LYS A 136 -14.65 18.89 2.83
N LYS A 137 -15.20 18.56 1.66
CA LYS A 137 -16.25 19.36 1.00
C LYS A 137 -17.53 19.36 1.84
N GLU A 138 -17.93 18.20 2.35
CA GLU A 138 -19.12 18.08 3.19
C GLU A 138 -18.96 18.86 4.50
N LYS A 139 -17.83 18.72 5.18
CA LYS A 139 -17.51 19.47 6.41
C LYS A 139 -17.54 20.98 6.16
N ARG A 140 -17.01 21.47 5.02
CA ARG A 140 -17.09 22.88 4.65
C ARG A 140 -18.53 23.34 4.41
N ARG A 141 -19.34 22.52 3.74
CA ARG A 141 -20.76 22.79 3.50
C ARG A 141 -21.55 22.85 4.82
N GLN A 142 -21.39 21.84 5.67
CA GLN A 142 -21.99 21.78 7.01
C GLN A 142 -21.57 22.99 7.86
N ALA A 143 -20.28 23.32 7.90
CA ALA A 143 -19.78 24.47 8.66
C ALA A 143 -20.40 25.79 8.17
N ARG A 144 -20.60 25.94 6.86
CA ARG A 144 -21.27 27.12 6.29
C ARG A 144 -22.74 27.19 6.71
N LEU A 145 -23.48 26.10 6.57
CA LEU A 145 -24.89 26.04 6.99
C LEU A 145 -25.05 26.32 8.49
N THR A 146 -24.18 25.76 9.34
CA THR A 146 -24.18 26.02 10.78
C THR A 146 -23.86 27.48 11.11
N ARG A 147 -22.96 28.13 10.35
CA ARG A 147 -22.68 29.57 10.52
C ARG A 147 -23.91 30.42 10.16
N GLU A 148 -24.51 30.16 9.01
CA GLU A 148 -25.71 30.87 8.55
C GLU A 148 -26.89 30.66 9.51
N ALA A 149 -27.08 29.45 10.03
CA ALA A 149 -28.11 29.16 11.05
C ALA A 149 -27.83 29.90 12.37
N LYS A 150 -26.58 29.92 12.84
CA LYS A 150 -26.19 30.67 14.05
C LYS A 150 -26.37 32.18 13.87
N GLU A 151 -26.10 32.71 12.69
CA GLU A 151 -26.32 34.13 12.38
C GLU A 151 -27.80 34.51 12.37
N LYS A 152 -28.65 33.68 11.76
CA LYS A 152 -30.11 33.87 11.81
C LYS A 152 -30.63 33.82 13.24
N MET A 153 -30.17 32.87 14.04
CA MET A 153 -30.56 32.77 15.45
C MET A 153 -30.11 33.98 16.27
N ARG A 154 -28.90 34.50 16.02
CA ARG A 154 -28.42 35.76 16.65
C ARG A 154 -29.26 36.96 16.24
N GLN A 155 -29.71 37.04 14.98
CA GLN A 155 -30.57 38.12 14.51
C GLN A 155 -31.96 38.05 15.15
N GLU A 156 -32.52 36.85 15.32
CA GLU A 156 -33.82 36.69 15.97
C GLU A 156 -33.77 37.03 17.45
N ILE A 157 -32.73 36.59 18.18
CA ILE A 157 -32.48 37.00 19.57
C ILE A 157 -32.33 38.52 19.67
N ARG A 158 -31.67 39.17 18.70
CA ARG A 158 -31.49 40.63 18.68
C ARG A 158 -32.78 41.40 18.34
N ARG A 159 -33.74 40.76 17.64
CA ARG A 159 -35.06 41.31 17.34
C ARG A 159 -36.01 41.14 18.52
N GLU A 160 -35.99 39.97 19.18
CA GLU A 160 -36.81 39.67 20.35
C GLU A 160 -36.33 40.39 21.62
N ALA A 161 -35.02 40.58 21.80
CA ALA A 161 -34.44 41.42 22.85
C ALA A 161 -34.43 42.92 22.48
N GLY A 162 -35.33 43.34 21.57
CA GLY A 162 -35.35 44.67 20.98
C GLY A 162 -35.25 45.80 22.00
N VAL A 163 -34.56 46.87 21.62
CA VAL A 163 -34.84 48.22 22.15
C VAL A 163 -34.88 48.28 23.69
N SER A 164 -33.79 47.90 24.34
CA SER A 164 -33.52 48.35 25.72
C SER A 164 -32.04 48.65 25.86
N LEU A 165 -31.68 49.86 25.47
CA LEU A 165 -30.61 50.74 25.95
C LEU A 165 -30.46 51.82 24.88
N GLU A 166 -31.49 52.67 24.85
CA GLU A 166 -31.46 53.96 24.20
C GLU A 166 -30.55 54.89 25.02
N SER A 167 -29.41 55.30 24.44
CA SER A 167 -28.69 56.55 24.70
C SER A 167 -27.61 56.74 23.63
#